data_AF-A0A9W9S612-F1
#
_entry.id   AF-A0A9W9S612-F1
#
_cell.length_a   1.000
_cell.length_b   1.000
_cell.length_c   1.000
_cell.angle_alpha   90.00
_cell.angle_beta   90.00
_cell.angle_gamma   90.00
#
_symmetry.space_group_name_H-M   'P 1'
#
loop_
_entity.id
_entity.type
_entity.pdbx_description
1 polymer ?
#
loop_
_entity_poly.entity_id
_entity_poly.type
_entity_poly.pdbx_seq_one_letter_code
_entity_poly.pdbx_strand_id
1 'polypeptide(L)'
;MPTQSHLEQLSQLRLRSTRPARAHRAIMDEASSILRSVPTIMRSYADSHHPASIGILLSLERLMMVLRGKLQCLWAEEHLHRCAEGRIWREIC
;
A
#
# COMPACT_ATOMS: atom_id res chain seq x y z
N MET A 1 -6.90 33.41 -12.30
CA MET A 1 -5.42 33.45 -12.42
C MET A 1 -4.81 32.84 -11.16
N PRO A 2 -3.91 31.85 -11.24
CA PRO A 2 -3.34 31.20 -10.07
C PRO A 2 -2.48 32.18 -9.25
N THR A 3 -2.66 32.16 -7.93
CA THR A 3 -1.84 32.96 -7.01
C THR A 3 -0.54 32.23 -6.69
N GLN A 4 0.47 32.97 -6.20
CA GLN A 4 1.71 32.38 -5.68
C GLN A 4 1.43 31.32 -4.60
N SER A 5 0.42 31.55 -3.74
CA SER A 5 0.01 30.60 -2.72
C SER A 5 -0.53 29.29 -3.31
N HIS A 6 -1.32 29.35 -4.39
CA HIS A 6 -1.81 28.14 -5.06
C HIS A 6 -0.65 27.32 -5.65
N LEU A 7 0.34 27.98 -6.26
CA LEU A 7 1.52 27.32 -6.81
C LEU A 7 2.38 26.67 -5.72
N GLU A 8 2.56 27.35 -4.58
CA GLU A 8 3.27 26.81 -3.42
C GLU A 8 2.55 25.58 -2.85
N GLN A 9 1.22 25.63 -2.67
CA GLN A 9 0.44 24.48 -2.18
C GLN A 9 0.52 23.28 -3.14
N LEU A 10 0.40 23.50 -4.45
CA LEU A 10 0.55 22.44 -5.45
C LEU A 10 1.95 21.83 -5.45
N SER A 11 3.00 22.66 -5.30
CA SER A 11 4.38 22.17 -5.20
C SER A 11 4.60 21.31 -3.95
N GLN A 12 4.03 21.71 -2.80
CA GLN A 12 4.08 20.93 -1.56
C GLN A 12 3.33 19.60 -1.68
N LEU A 13 2.15 19.59 -2.32
CA LEU A 13 1.40 18.37 -2.60
C LEU A 13 2.21 17.42 -3.49
N ARG A 14 2.86 17.95 -4.53
CA ARG A 14 3.71 17.16 -5.43
C ARG A 14 4.90 16.54 -4.70
N LEU A 15 5.57 17.29 -3.82
CA LEU A 15 6.65 16.75 -2.99
C LEU A 15 6.15 15.61 -2.09
N ARG A 16 4.97 15.77 -1.46
CA ARG A 16 4.37 14.72 -0.62
C ARG A 16 3.96 13.48 -1.43
N SER A 17 3.46 13.65 -2.65
CA SER A 17 3.03 12.56 -3.54
C SER A 17 4.15 11.63 -4.03
N THR A 18 5.43 12.03 -3.94
CA THR A 18 6.56 11.16 -4.33
C THR A 18 6.92 10.08 -3.31
N ARG A 19 6.52 10.26 -2.04
CA ARG A 19 6.72 9.27 -0.96
C ARG A 19 5.83 8.02 -1.11
N PRO A 20 4.53 8.12 -1.44
CA PRO A 20 3.67 6.94 -1.54
C PRO A 20 4.11 5.94 -2.61
N ALA A 21 4.73 6.35 -3.72
CA ALA A 21 5.18 5.42 -4.77
C ALA A 21 6.22 4.40 -4.28
N ARG A 22 7.16 4.83 -3.42
CA ARG A 22 8.16 3.93 -2.82
C ARG A 22 7.52 2.99 -1.80
N ALA A 23 6.60 3.51 -0.98
CA ALA A 23 5.88 2.71 0.00
C ALA A 23 4.98 1.67 -0.67
N HIS A 24 4.30 2.04 -1.77
CA HIS A 24 3.52 1.12 -2.60
C HIS A 24 4.38 -0.02 -3.14
N ARG A 25 5.55 0.30 -3.71
CA ARG A 25 6.48 -0.72 -4.23
C ARG A 25 6.94 -1.67 -3.13
N ALA A 26 7.34 -1.15 -1.97
CA ALA A 26 7.77 -1.97 -0.84
C ALA A 26 6.67 -2.93 -0.36
N ILE A 27 5.42 -2.47 -0.25
CA ILE A 27 4.27 -3.33 0.11
C ILE A 27 4.04 -4.41 -0.95
N MET A 28 4.13 -4.05 -2.23
CA MET A 28 3.95 -5.00 -3.34
C MET A 28 5.08 -6.05 -3.38
N ASP A 29 6.31 -5.65 -3.10
CA ASP A 29 7.46 -6.56 -3.02
C ASP A 29 7.29 -7.55 -1.84
N GLU A 30 6.83 -7.05 -0.68
CA GLU A 30 6.54 -7.86 0.50
C GLU A 30 5.38 -8.84 0.25
N ALA A 31 4.29 -8.38 -0.37
CA ALA A 31 3.17 -9.22 -0.78
C ALA A 31 3.61 -10.31 -1.79
N SER A 32 4.46 -9.95 -2.76
CA SER A 32 4.98 -10.88 -3.76
C SER A 32 5.91 -11.93 -3.13
N SER A 33 6.67 -11.55 -2.10
CA SER A 33 7.48 -12.49 -1.31
C SER A 33 6.61 -13.53 -0.60
N ILE A 34 5.54 -13.08 0.06
CA ILE A 34 4.56 -13.94 0.73
C ILE A 34 3.88 -14.87 -0.28
N LEU A 35 3.40 -14.36 -1.41
CA LEU A 35 2.75 -15.18 -2.42
C LEU A 35 3.69 -16.25 -3.01
N ARG A 36 4.99 -15.97 -3.09
CA ARG A 36 5.99 -16.97 -3.52
C ARG A 36 6.23 -18.08 -2.50
N SER A 37 5.98 -17.85 -1.20
CA SER A 37 6.14 -18.87 -0.17
C SER A 37 4.91 -19.77 0.00
N VAL A 38 3.73 -19.31 -0.42
CA VAL A 38 2.46 -20.05 -0.33
C VAL A 38 2.52 -21.45 -1.00
N PRO A 39 3.05 -21.64 -2.21
CA PRO A 39 3.10 -22.97 -2.83
C PRO A 39 3.95 -23.99 -2.07
N THR A 40 5.00 -23.54 -1.38
CA THR A 40 5.86 -24.39 -0.55
C THR A 40 5.09 -24.81 0.71
N ILE A 41 4.34 -23.89 1.30
CA ILE A 41 3.50 -24.15 2.47
C ILE A 41 2.35 -25.09 2.07
N MET A 42 1.66 -24.84 0.96
CA MET A 42 0.60 -25.74 0.48
C MET A 42 1.12 -27.16 0.19
N ARG A 43 2.34 -27.29 -0.34
CA ARG A 43 3.00 -28.61 -0.50
C ARG A 43 3.28 -29.29 0.84
N SER A 44 3.70 -28.56 1.87
CA SER A 44 3.89 -29.16 3.20
C SER A 44 2.59 -29.61 3.88
N TYR A 45 1.43 -29.11 3.42
CA TYR A 45 0.11 -29.60 3.82
C TYR A 45 -0.33 -30.86 3.07
N ALA A 46 0.15 -31.05 1.84
CA ALA A 46 -0.17 -32.22 1.02
C ALA A 46 0.64 -33.46 1.41
N ASP A 47 1.83 -33.28 2.00
CA ASP A 47 2.63 -34.37 2.55
C ASP A 47 2.07 -34.85 3.89
N SER A 48 1.41 -36.01 3.87
CA SER A 48 0.76 -36.67 5.01
C SER A 48 1.69 -37.05 6.17
N HIS A 49 3.01 -36.85 6.02
CA HIS A 49 4.02 -37.17 7.02
C HIS A 49 4.45 -35.96 7.86
N HIS A 50 3.93 -34.77 7.58
CA HIS A 50 4.22 -33.57 8.36
C HIS A 50 2.91 -33.00 8.91
N PRO A 51 2.76 -32.86 10.24
CA PRO A 51 1.64 -32.15 10.81
C PRO A 51 1.77 -30.69 10.37
N ALA A 52 1.01 -30.37 9.33
CA ALA A 52 1.04 -29.07 8.71
C ALA A 52 0.62 -28.02 9.75
N SER A 53 1.53 -27.11 10.07
CA SER A 53 1.34 -26.21 11.20
C SER A 53 0.35 -25.13 10.81
N ILE A 54 -0.90 -25.27 11.27
CA ILE A 54 -1.97 -24.27 11.15
C ILE A 54 -1.49 -22.86 11.55
N GLY A 55 -0.51 -22.80 12.47
CA GLY A 55 0.18 -21.57 12.86
C GLY A 55 0.90 -20.83 11.73
N ILE A 56 1.47 -21.53 10.74
CA ILE A 56 2.08 -20.88 9.57
C ILE A 56 1.02 -20.22 8.69
N LEU A 57 -0.11 -20.90 8.44
CA LEU A 57 -1.22 -20.32 7.67
C LEU A 57 -1.80 -19.09 8.37
N LEU A 58 -2.04 -19.17 9.68
CA LEU A 58 -2.51 -18.04 10.47
C LEU A 58 -1.51 -16.88 10.50
N SER A 59 -0.21 -17.18 10.51
CA SER A 59 0.84 -16.17 10.44
C SER A 59 0.88 -15.47 9.07
N LEU A 60 0.73 -16.23 7.98
CA LEU A 60 0.61 -15.67 6.63
C LEU A 60 -0.63 -14.78 6.49
N GLU A 61 -1.78 -15.25 6.98
CA GLU A 61 -3.03 -14.48 6.96
C GLU A 61 -2.85 -13.15 7.72
N ARG A 62 -2.24 -13.20 8.91
CA ARG A 62 -1.93 -12.00 9.68
C ARG A 62 -1.02 -11.04 8.93
N LEU A 63 0.04 -11.53 8.28
CA LEU A 63 0.93 -10.69 7.47
C LEU A 63 0.19 -10.05 6.29
N MET A 64 -0.66 -10.80 5.58
CA MET A 64 -1.47 -10.26 4.49
C MET A 64 -2.46 -9.19 4.98
N MET A 65 -3.08 -9.38 6.15
CA MET A 65 -3.95 -8.37 6.75
C MET A 65 -3.20 -7.07 7.08
N VAL A 66 -1.97 -7.18 7.61
CA VAL A 66 -1.12 -6.02 7.89
C VAL A 66 -0.78 -5.28 6.59
N LEU A 67 -0.39 -6.00 5.53
CA LEU A 67 -0.10 -5.38 4.23
C LEU A 67 -1.32 -4.70 3.63
N ARG A 68 -2.50 -5.33 3.73
CA ARG A 68 -3.77 -4.73 3.31
C ARG A 68 -4.04 -3.43 4.06
N GLY A 69 -3.85 -3.40 5.38
CA GLY A 69 -4.02 -2.20 6.19
C GLY A 69 -3.06 -1.07 5.81
N LYS A 70 -1.77 -1.41 5.57
CA LYS A 70 -0.78 -0.44 5.07
C LYS A 70 -1.20 0.15 3.72
N LEU A 71 -1.69 -0.70 2.80
CA LEU A 71 -2.14 -0.25 1.47
C LEU A 71 -3.37 0.67 1.57
N GLN A 72 -4.34 0.32 2.42
CA GLN A 72 -5.53 1.15 2.68
C GLN A 72 -5.14 2.54 3.22
N CYS A 73 -4.14 2.59 4.11
CA CYS A 73 -3.62 3.86 4.63
C CYS A 73 -3.02 4.73 3.51
N LEU A 74 -2.19 4.14 2.64
CA LEU A 74 -1.61 4.85 1.50
C LEU A 74 -2.67 5.37 0.53
N TRP A 75 -3.70 4.56 0.24
CA TRP A 75 -4.82 5.00 -0.59
C TRP A 75 -5.61 6.14 0.03
N ALA A 76 -5.84 6.12 1.34
CA ALA A 76 -6.49 7.21 2.04
C ALA A 76 -5.66 8.51 1.95
N GLU A 77 -4.35 8.43 2.15
CA GLU A 77 -3.44 9.57 2.02
C GLU A 77 -3.43 10.13 0.58
N GLU A 78 -3.36 9.26 -0.43
CA GLU A 78 -3.42 9.67 -1.84
C GLU A 78 -4.76 10.34 -2.18
N HIS A 79 -5.87 9.78 -1.69
CA HIS A 79 -7.19 10.35 -1.88
C HIS A 79 -7.29 11.76 -1.28
N LEU A 80 -6.79 11.97 -0.06
CA LEU A 80 -6.74 13.28 0.58
C LEU A 80 -5.92 14.29 -0.25
N HIS A 81 -4.77 13.86 -0.79
CA HIS A 81 -3.96 14.72 -1.65
C HIS A 81 -4.68 15.11 -2.95
N ARG A 82 -5.33 14.15 -3.63
CA ARG A 82 -6.12 14.42 -4.84
C ARG A 82 -7.31 15.35 -4.55
N CYS A 83 -7.97 15.19 -3.41
CA CYS A 83 -9.06 16.07 -2.97
C CYS A 83 -8.56 17.50 -2.69
N ALA A 84 -7.39 17.65 -2.07
CA ALA A 84 -6.78 18.95 -1.83
C ALA A 84 -6.37 19.63 -3.16
N GLU A 85 -5.75 18.88 -4.06
CA GLU A 85 -5.41 19.36 -5.41
C GLU A 85 -6.67 19.80 -6.18
N GLY A 86 -7.71 18.97 -6.20
CA GLY A 86 -8.98 19.30 -6.86
C GLY A 86 -9.74 20.48 -6.23
N ARG A 87 -9.48 20.82 -4.96
CA ARG A 87 -9.95 22.07 -4.36
C ARG A 87 -9.19 23.28 -4.91
N ILE A 88 -7.86 23.21 -4.92
CA ILE A 88 -7.01 24.31 -5.42
C ILE A 88 -7.34 24.61 -6.88
N TRP A 89 -7.51 23.58 -7.72
CA TRP A 89 -7.90 23.79 -9.12
C TRP A 89 -9.26 24.49 -9.26
N ARG A 90 -10.24 24.17 -8.41
CA ARG A 90 -11.54 24.85 -8.39
C ARG A 90 -11.47 26.31 -7.93
N GLU A 91 -10.44 26.69 -7.17
CA GLU A 91 -10.20 28.07 -6.76
C GLU A 91 -9.46 28.89 -7.83
N ILE A 92 -8.77 28.22 -8.76
CA ILE A 92 -8.03 28.84 -9.88
C ILE A 92 -8.93 29.08 -11.11
N CYS A 93 -9.81 28.12 -11.41
CA CYS A 93 -10.75 28.13 -12.53
C CYS A 93 -11.92 29.08 -12.26
#